data_AF-A0A2Z3USX5-F1
#
_entry.id   AF-A0A2Z3USX5-F1
#
_cell.length_a   1.000
_cell.length_b   1.000
_cell.length_c   1.000
_cell.angle_alpha   90.00
_cell.angle_beta   90.00
_cell.angle_gamma   90.00
#
_symmetry.space_group_name_H-M   'P 1'
#
loop_
_entity.id
_entity.type
_entity.pdbx_description
1 polymer ?
#
loop_
_entity_poly.entity_id
_entity_poly.type
_entity_poly.pdbx_seq_one_letter_code
_entity_poly.pdbx_strand_id
1 'polypeptide(L)'
;MLAVVMLISLYGASATSWYFGIVLLMFPAWVALGVYWLVRAVRAVRAMGWAAMRRHWFRWVLAPLVFLGMVVALSVDGPLWVRFTLSEPSMQAYAKTIAAGDETDEGCRWLGLYHVCWSEPIEGGALLVVEDYGMMGTEGFAWLPGGQEPSDAGYENHYTPFAGPWWDWRGWSSW
;
A
#
# COMPACT_ATOMS: atom_id res chain seq x y z
N MET A 1 -14.84 -13.17 10.05
CA MET A 1 -15.10 -11.73 9.83
C MET A 1 -13.88 -10.86 10.11
N LEU A 2 -13.32 -10.83 11.32
CA LEU A 2 -12.14 -10.01 11.65
C LEU A 2 -10.92 -10.25 10.73
N ALA A 3 -10.61 -11.51 10.42
CA ALA A 3 -9.51 -11.86 9.51
C ALA A 3 -9.73 -11.36 8.07
N VAL A 4 -10.98 -11.37 7.59
CA VAL A 4 -11.32 -10.91 6.24
C VAL A 4 -11.18 -9.40 6.14
N VAL A 5 -11.64 -8.66 7.16
CA VAL A 5 -11.47 -7.20 7.23
C VAL A 5 -9.99 -6.83 7.31
N MET A 6 -9.19 -7.56 8.12
CA MET A 6 -7.75 -7.33 8.20
C MET A 6 -7.04 -7.58 6.86
N LEU A 7 -7.35 -8.67 6.16
CA LEU A 7 -6.76 -8.97 4.85
C LEU A 7 -7.13 -7.93 3.79
N ILE A 8 -8.39 -7.50 3.76
CA ILE A 8 -8.85 -6.46 2.84
C ILE A 8 -8.13 -5.14 3.11
N SER A 9 -7.93 -4.77 4.38
CA SER A 9 -7.24 -3.54 4.73
C SER A 9 -5.73 -3.59 4.50
N LEU A 10 -5.09 -4.74 4.75
CA LEU A 10 -3.68 -4.94 4.40
C LEU A 10 -3.46 -4.87 2.90
N TYR A 11 -4.36 -5.46 2.12
CA TYR A 11 -4.32 -5.39 0.67
C TYR A 11 -4.54 -3.95 0.17
N GLY A 12 -5.56 -3.26 0.68
CA GLY A 12 -5.85 -1.88 0.29
C GLY A 12 -4.74 -0.88 0.64
N ALA A 13 -3.94 -1.17 1.67
CA ALA A 13 -2.79 -0.37 2.05
C ALA A 13 -1.48 -0.76 1.36
N SER A 14 -1.49 -1.88 0.63
CA SER A 14 -0.35 -2.33 -0.18
C SER A 14 -0.41 -1.81 -1.61
N ALA A 15 -1.47 -1.07 -1.96
CA ALA A 15 -1.58 -0.34 -3.21
C ALA A 15 -0.86 1.01 -3.10
N THR A 16 -0.38 1.49 -4.24
CA THR A 16 0.44 2.70 -4.40
C THR A 16 -0.30 3.99 -4.05
N SER A 17 -1.64 3.99 -4.00
CA SER A 17 -2.41 5.09 -3.42
C SER A 17 -3.60 4.64 -2.57
N TRP A 18 -3.98 5.55 -1.65
CA TRP A 18 -5.11 5.37 -0.75
C TRP A 18 -6.42 5.42 -1.53
N TYR A 19 -6.96 4.26 -1.92
CA TYR A 19 -8.28 4.18 -2.51
C TYR A 19 -9.32 4.85 -1.59
N PHE A 20 -9.86 6.00 -2.00
CA PHE A 20 -10.94 6.65 -1.27
C PHE A 20 -12.11 5.69 -1.04
N GLY A 21 -12.40 4.80 -2.02
CA GLY A 21 -13.41 3.74 -1.89
C GLY A 21 -13.10 2.68 -0.82
N ILE A 22 -11.84 2.26 -0.69
CA ILE A 22 -11.44 1.31 0.38
C ILE A 22 -11.48 2.00 1.73
N VAL A 23 -11.03 3.26 1.84
CA VAL A 23 -11.16 4.06 3.06
C VAL A 23 -12.64 4.25 3.43
N LEU A 24 -13.49 4.55 2.46
CA LEU A 24 -14.93 4.77 2.64
C LEU A 24 -15.68 3.49 3.05
N LEU A 25 -15.18 2.30 2.69
CA LEU A 25 -15.71 1.01 3.15
C LEU A 25 -15.09 0.57 4.48
N MET A 26 -13.79 0.80 4.67
CA MET A 26 -13.07 0.47 5.91
C MET A 26 -13.56 1.31 7.08
N PHE A 27 -13.73 2.62 6.90
CA PHE A 27 -14.11 3.55 7.95
C PHE A 27 -15.41 3.15 8.67
N PRO A 28 -16.54 2.90 7.98
CA PRO A 28 -17.77 2.47 8.65
C PRO A 28 -17.65 1.07 9.27
N ALA A 29 -16.88 0.16 8.66
CA ALA A 29 -16.62 -1.16 9.25
C ALA A 29 -15.85 -1.04 10.57
N TRP A 30 -14.84 -0.16 10.62
CA TRP A 30 -14.08 0.16 11.84
C TRP A 30 -14.91 0.88 12.88
N VAL A 31 -15.75 1.84 12.49
CA VAL A 31 -16.69 2.53 13.38
C VAL A 31 -17.68 1.53 13.98
N ALA A 32 -18.30 0.67 13.16
CA ALA A 32 -19.22 -0.36 13.64
C ALA A 32 -18.55 -1.33 14.61
N LEU A 33 -17.32 -1.75 14.32
CA LEU A 33 -16.55 -2.64 15.19
C LEU A 33 -16.17 -1.95 16.51
N GLY A 34 -15.77 -0.68 16.46
CA GLY A 34 -15.45 0.15 17.63
C GLY A 34 -16.67 0.37 18.52
N VAL A 35 -17.82 0.71 17.93
CA VAL A 35 -19.11 0.87 18.64
C VAL A 35 -19.53 -0.46 19.27
N TYR A 36 -19.44 -1.56 18.54
CA TYR A 36 -19.74 -2.90 19.08
C TYR A 36 -18.87 -3.24 20.29
N TRP A 37 -17.57 -2.94 20.21
CA TRP A 37 -16.63 -3.15 21.32
C TRP A 37 -16.91 -2.26 22.52
N LEU A 38 -17.20 -0.97 22.31
CA LEU A 38 -17.61 -0.04 23.36
C LEU A 38 -18.86 -0.52 24.09
N VAL A 39 -19.90 -0.89 23.34
CA VAL A 39 -21.16 -1.42 23.92
C VAL A 39 -20.88 -2.69 24.73
N ARG A 40 -20.04 -3.59 24.23
CA ARG A 40 -19.67 -4.81 24.95
C ARG A 40 -18.86 -4.52 26.21
N ALA A 41 -17.90 -3.58 26.16
CA ALA A 41 -17.09 -3.18 27.31
C ALA A 41 -17.94 -2.51 28.40
N VAL A 42 -18.83 -1.58 28.03
CA VAL A 42 -19.77 -0.94 28.96
C VAL A 42 -20.68 -1.97 29.63
N ARG A 43 -21.19 -2.95 28.86
CA ARG A 43 -22.00 -4.05 29.41
C ARG A 43 -21.21 -4.94 30.36
N ALA A 44 -19.97 -5.30 30.02
CA ALA A 44 -19.13 -6.15 30.87
C ALA A 44 -18.74 -5.45 32.17
N VAL A 45 -18.40 -4.16 32.12
CA VAL A 45 -18.10 -3.34 33.30
C VAL A 45 -19.32 -3.24 34.22
N ARG A 46 -20.51 -3.04 33.65
CA ARG A 46 -21.77 -3.00 34.42
C ARG A 46 -22.17 -4.35 35.01
N ALA A 47 -21.89 -5.47 34.33
CA ALA A 47 -22.37 -6.79 34.73
C ALA A 47 -21.43 -7.55 35.68
N MET A 48 -20.10 -7.43 35.53
CA MET A 48 -19.12 -8.25 36.27
C MET A 48 -18.20 -7.45 37.19
N GLY A 49 -18.24 -6.11 37.12
CA GLY A 49 -17.38 -5.24 37.90
C GLY A 49 -15.90 -5.26 37.47
N TRP A 50 -15.15 -4.25 37.92
CA TRP A 50 -13.76 -3.99 37.51
C TRP A 50 -12.78 -5.16 37.82
N ALA A 51 -13.10 -5.96 38.83
CA ALA A 51 -12.25 -7.08 39.28
C ALA A 51 -12.24 -8.28 38.32
N ALA A 52 -13.35 -8.57 37.62
CA ALA A 52 -13.41 -9.63 36.62
C ALA A 52 -12.74 -9.21 35.29
N MET A 53 -12.86 -7.93 34.93
CA MET A 53 -12.20 -7.32 33.77
C MET A 53 -10.68 -7.49 33.83
N ARG A 54 -10.10 -7.27 35.02
CA ARG A 54 -8.66 -7.39 35.27
C ARG A 54 -8.15 -8.84 35.14
N ARG A 55 -8.99 -9.83 35.44
CA ARG A 55 -8.65 -11.26 35.33
C ARG A 55 -8.63 -11.77 33.89
N HIS A 56 -9.29 -11.08 32.97
CA HIS A 56 -9.32 -11.41 31.53
C HIS A 56 -8.76 -10.26 30.67
N TRP A 57 -7.92 -9.41 31.26
CA TRP A 57 -7.46 -8.15 30.66
C TRP A 57 -6.85 -8.33 29.26
N PHE A 58 -6.11 -9.42 29.05
CA PHE A 58 -5.49 -9.74 27.76
C PHE A 58 -6.52 -9.81 26.63
N ARG A 59 -7.69 -10.41 26.89
CA ARG A 59 -8.78 -10.51 25.89
C ARG A 59 -9.44 -9.16 25.59
N TRP A 60 -9.40 -8.24 26.56
CA TRP A 60 -9.96 -6.89 26.42
C TRP A 60 -9.00 -5.91 25.75
N VAL A 61 -7.69 -6.08 25.99
CA VAL A 61 -6.64 -5.20 25.46
C VAL A 61 -6.16 -5.65 24.09
N LEU A 62 -6.20 -6.94 23.76
CA LEU A 62 -5.73 -7.46 22.47
C LEU A 62 -6.44 -6.82 21.28
N ALA A 63 -7.76 -6.62 21.34
CA ALA A 63 -8.51 -6.04 20.22
C ALA A 63 -8.16 -4.55 19.96
N PRO A 64 -8.12 -3.67 20.99
CA PRO A 64 -7.56 -2.32 20.84
C PRO A 64 -6.11 -2.31 20.36
N LEU A 65 -5.28 -3.25 20.82
CA LEU A 65 -3.87 -3.32 20.42
C LEU A 65 -3.72 -3.75 18.96
N VAL A 66 -4.55 -4.68 18.48
CA VAL A 66 -4.61 -5.06 17.06
C VAL A 66 -5.14 -3.90 16.21
N PHE A 67 -6.17 -3.19 16.67
CA PHE A 67 -6.65 -1.97 16.02
C PHE A 67 -5.53 -0.93 15.90
N LEU A 68 -4.87 -0.63 17.01
CA LEU A 68 -3.80 0.36 17.06
C LEU A 68 -2.61 -0.06 16.19
N GLY A 69 -2.20 -1.32 16.28
CA GLY A 69 -1.13 -1.88 15.45
C GLY A 69 -1.46 -1.78 13.96
N MET A 70 -2.73 -1.96 13.61
CA MET A 70 -3.17 -1.80 12.22
C MET A 70 -3.19 -0.33 11.80
N VAL A 71 -3.71 0.59 12.61
CA VAL A 71 -3.65 2.04 12.32
C VAL A 71 -2.20 2.50 12.16
N VAL A 72 -1.30 2.03 13.02
CA VAL A 72 0.14 2.33 12.94
C VAL A 72 0.71 1.77 11.64
N ALA A 73 0.43 0.51 11.30
CA ALA A 73 0.92 -0.11 10.06
C ALA A 73 0.42 0.64 8.80
N LEU A 74 -0.82 1.11 8.83
CA LEU A 74 -1.40 1.93 7.75
C LEU A 74 -0.76 3.32 7.67
N SER A 75 -0.39 3.92 8.82
CA SER A 75 0.14 5.28 8.86
C SER A 75 1.59 5.44 8.39
N VAL A 76 2.31 4.33 8.21
CA VAL A 76 3.74 4.34 7.84
C VAL A 76 4.03 3.74 6.47
N ASP A 77 3.01 3.56 5.62
CA ASP A 77 3.13 2.89 4.30
C ASP A 77 3.85 1.52 4.38
N GLY A 78 3.80 0.87 5.55
CA GLY A 78 4.53 -0.36 5.83
C GLY A 78 4.19 -1.50 4.86
N PRO A 79 2.91 -1.73 4.51
CA PRO A 79 2.53 -2.75 3.54
C PRO A 79 3.09 -2.47 2.14
N LEU A 80 3.12 -1.21 1.70
CA LEU A 80 3.72 -0.80 0.42
C LEU A 80 5.23 -1.11 0.44
N TRP A 81 5.93 -0.72 1.50
CA TRP A 81 7.36 -0.97 1.64
C TRP A 81 7.69 -2.47 1.62
N VAL A 82 6.93 -3.29 2.35
CA VAL A 82 7.14 -4.75 2.36
C VAL A 82 6.88 -5.37 0.98
N ARG A 83 5.78 -4.98 0.32
CA ARG A 83 5.45 -5.48 -1.03
C ARG A 83 6.53 -5.10 -2.04
N PHE A 84 7.01 -3.86 -1.94
CA PHE A 84 8.12 -3.35 -2.72
C PHE A 84 9.42 -4.11 -2.48
N THR A 85 9.89 -4.21 -1.23
CA THR A 85 11.16 -4.89 -0.92
C THR A 85 11.17 -6.35 -1.39
N LEU A 86 10.02 -7.05 -1.31
CA LEU A 86 9.90 -8.41 -1.83
C LEU A 86 9.97 -8.49 -3.37
N SER A 87 9.57 -7.42 -4.06
CA SER A 87 9.49 -7.35 -5.53
C SER A 87 10.67 -6.62 -6.17
N GLU A 88 11.45 -5.89 -5.37
CA GLU A 88 12.53 -5.01 -5.80
C GLU A 88 13.55 -5.72 -6.72
N PRO A 89 14.05 -6.93 -6.41
CA PRO A 89 15.04 -7.58 -7.26
C PRO A 89 14.52 -7.88 -8.67
N SER A 90 13.27 -8.34 -8.78
CA SER A 90 12.63 -8.61 -10.08
C SER A 90 12.32 -7.33 -10.86
N MET A 91 11.82 -6.30 -10.18
CA MET A 91 11.54 -5.02 -10.82
C MET A 91 12.84 -4.36 -11.28
N GLN A 92 13.92 -4.42 -10.49
CA GLN A 92 15.21 -3.83 -10.85
C GLN A 92 15.84 -4.52 -12.06
N ALA A 93 15.75 -5.86 -12.12
CA ALA A 93 16.25 -6.61 -13.26
C ALA A 93 15.55 -6.18 -14.56
N TYR A 94 14.22 -6.03 -14.51
CA TYR A 94 13.42 -5.57 -15.65
C TYR A 94 13.66 -4.09 -15.98
N ALA A 95 13.75 -3.21 -14.98
CA ALA A 95 14.09 -1.81 -15.22
C ALA A 95 15.43 -1.63 -15.95
N LYS A 96 16.42 -2.50 -15.66
CA LYS A 96 17.71 -2.50 -16.35
C LYS A 96 17.60 -2.93 -17.82
N THR A 97 16.73 -3.90 -18.15
CA THR A 97 16.53 -4.33 -19.55
C THR A 97 15.85 -3.23 -20.36
N ILE A 98 14.84 -2.57 -19.78
CA ILE A 98 14.17 -1.41 -20.38
C ILE A 98 15.16 -0.25 -20.58
N ALA A 99 15.95 0.10 -19.56
CA ALA A 99 16.92 1.19 -19.64
C ALA A 99 18.06 0.92 -20.64
N ALA A 100 18.40 -0.34 -20.89
CA ALA A 100 19.36 -0.74 -21.91
C ALA A 100 18.79 -0.68 -23.35
N GLY A 101 17.47 -0.55 -23.48
CA GLY A 101 16.77 -0.62 -24.77
C GLY A 101 16.61 -2.04 -25.31
N ASP A 102 16.84 -3.06 -24.47
CA ASP A 102 16.81 -4.48 -24.85
C ASP A 102 15.37 -5.06 -24.90
N GLU A 103 14.40 -4.36 -24.30
CA GLU A 103 13.03 -4.85 -24.15
C GLU A 103 12.03 -3.72 -24.44
N THR A 104 11.12 -3.94 -25.38
CA THR A 104 10.01 -3.03 -25.74
C THR A 104 8.66 -3.76 -25.68
N ASP A 105 8.58 -4.81 -24.88
CA ASP A 105 7.43 -5.70 -24.86
C ASP A 105 6.24 -5.01 -24.18
N GLU A 106 5.20 -4.69 -24.97
CA GLU A 106 3.98 -3.96 -24.54
C GLU A 106 3.01 -4.83 -23.70
N GLY A 107 3.47 -5.98 -23.22
CA GLY A 107 2.65 -6.97 -22.54
C GLY A 107 2.64 -6.82 -21.02
N CYS A 108 1.48 -7.07 -20.42
CA CYS A 108 1.35 -7.19 -18.96
C CYS A 108 2.14 -8.38 -18.41
N ARG A 109 2.87 -8.15 -17.32
CA ARG A 109 3.66 -9.19 -16.63
C ARG A 109 3.73 -8.96 -15.12
N TRP A 110 3.90 -10.04 -14.39
CA TRP A 110 4.12 -9.99 -12.95
C TRP A 110 5.61 -9.85 -12.63
N LEU A 111 5.96 -8.78 -11.91
CA LEU A 111 7.30 -8.54 -11.35
C LEU A 111 7.21 -8.62 -9.83
N GLY A 112 7.42 -9.83 -9.30
CA GLY A 112 7.20 -10.12 -7.89
C GLY A 112 5.72 -10.03 -7.55
N LEU A 113 5.36 -9.09 -6.68
CA LEU A 113 3.98 -8.84 -6.25
C LEU A 113 3.31 -7.71 -7.03
N TYR A 114 3.92 -7.14 -8.05
CA TYR A 114 3.33 -6.09 -8.89
C TYR A 114 3.00 -6.61 -10.27
N HIS A 115 1.84 -6.22 -10.78
CA HIS A 115 1.45 -6.45 -12.17
C HIS A 115 1.80 -5.19 -12.96
N VAL A 116 2.78 -5.30 -13.87
CA VAL A 116 3.28 -4.19 -14.68
C VAL A 116 2.77 -4.37 -16.09
N CYS A 117 2.00 -3.39 -16.57
CA CYS A 117 1.36 -3.43 -17.89
C CYS A 117 1.90 -2.42 -18.88
N TRP A 118 2.60 -1.40 -18.38
CA TRP A 118 3.29 -0.44 -19.22
C TRP A 118 4.67 -0.19 -18.64
N SER A 119 5.67 -0.10 -19.50
CA SER A 119 7.02 0.24 -19.11
C SER A 119 7.71 0.96 -20.25
N GLU A 120 8.47 1.99 -19.91
CA GLU A 120 9.15 2.80 -20.92
C GLU A 120 10.53 3.25 -20.42
N PRO A 121 11.50 3.40 -21.33
CA PRO A 121 12.75 4.06 -20.99
C PRO A 121 12.49 5.54 -20.73
N ILE A 122 13.07 6.06 -19.65
CA ILE A 122 13.05 7.48 -19.29
C ILE A 122 14.47 8.01 -19.16
N GLU A 123 14.62 9.33 -19.10
CA GLU A 123 15.94 9.93 -18.91
C GLU A 123 16.60 9.40 -17.62
N GLY A 124 17.75 8.74 -17.78
CA GLY A 124 18.52 8.20 -16.66
C GLY A 124 18.03 6.86 -16.11
N GLY A 125 17.01 6.22 -16.68
CA GLY A 125 16.48 4.98 -16.14
C GLY A 125 15.27 4.39 -16.88
N ALA A 126 14.34 3.81 -16.12
CA ALA A 126 13.13 3.19 -16.64
C ALA A 126 11.92 3.47 -15.74
N LEU A 127 10.76 3.64 -16.36
CA LEU A 127 9.46 3.74 -15.70
C LEU A 127 8.73 2.41 -15.80
N LEU A 128 8.19 1.94 -14.67
CA LEU A 128 7.37 0.75 -14.57
C LEU A 128 5.98 1.16 -14.06
N VAL A 129 4.96 1.08 -14.91
CA VAL A 129 3.59 1.41 -14.56
C VAL A 129 2.87 0.17 -14.07
N VAL A 130 2.41 0.25 -12.83
CA VAL A 130 1.75 -0.84 -12.13
C VAL A 130 0.25 -0.73 -12.37
N GLU A 131 -0.36 -1.85 -12.75
CA GLU A 131 -1.81 -2.01 -12.80
C GLU A 131 -2.27 -2.82 -11.58
N ASP A 132 -2.75 -2.13 -10.55
CA ASP A 132 -3.40 -2.74 -9.38
C ASP A 132 -4.93 -2.71 -9.54
N TYR A 133 -5.63 -3.60 -8.82
CA TYR A 133 -7.09 -3.82 -8.96
C TYR A 133 -7.90 -2.50 -8.96
N GLY A 134 -8.49 -2.16 -10.10
CA GLY A 134 -9.36 -1.00 -10.26
C GLY A 134 -8.65 0.35 -10.51
N MET A 135 -7.32 0.36 -10.65
CA MET A 135 -6.57 1.50 -11.17
C MET A 135 -6.34 1.32 -12.67
N MET A 136 -6.56 2.39 -13.43
CA MET A 136 -5.94 2.51 -14.76
C MET A 136 -4.46 2.85 -14.53
N GLY A 137 -3.55 2.43 -15.40
CA GLY A 137 -2.09 2.59 -15.25
C GLY A 137 -1.60 4.04 -15.12
N THR A 138 -1.79 4.62 -13.94
CA THR A 138 -1.49 6.01 -13.60
C THR A 138 -0.52 6.13 -12.44
N GLU A 139 -0.04 4.99 -11.93
CA GLU A 139 0.87 4.90 -10.80
C GLU A 139 1.91 3.82 -11.07
N GLY A 140 3.05 3.92 -10.40
CA GLY A 140 4.14 2.98 -10.63
C GLY A 140 5.43 3.40 -9.96
N PHE A 141 6.53 2.85 -10.48
CA PHE A 141 7.86 3.09 -9.94
C PHE A 141 8.82 3.48 -11.05
N ALA A 142 9.59 4.54 -10.80
CA ALA A 142 10.71 4.91 -11.65
C ALA A 142 12.02 4.43 -11.00
N TRP A 143 12.81 3.71 -11.78
CA TRP A 143 14.16 3.30 -11.39
C TRP A 143 15.17 4.27 -11.97
N LEU A 144 15.77 5.10 -11.10
CA LEU A 144 16.69 6.18 -11.44
C LEU A 144 17.99 6.03 -10.64
N PRO A 145 18.94 5.21 -11.10
CA PRO A 145 20.19 4.95 -10.39
C PRO A 145 21.06 6.21 -10.23
N GLY A 146 20.88 7.22 -11.09
CA GLY A 146 21.56 8.51 -10.97
C GLY A 146 21.00 9.41 -9.86
N GLY A 147 19.84 9.08 -9.27
CA GLY A 147 19.21 9.83 -8.19
C GLY A 147 18.71 11.22 -8.58
N GLN A 148 18.74 11.56 -9.87
CA GLN A 148 18.19 12.80 -10.40
C GLN A 148 16.77 12.55 -10.88
N GLU A 149 15.86 13.45 -10.50
CA GLU A 149 14.52 13.50 -11.06
C GLU A 149 14.63 13.67 -12.59
N PRO A 150 13.83 12.94 -13.39
CA PRO A 150 13.87 13.06 -14.84
C PRO A 150 13.57 14.51 -15.24
N SER A 151 14.27 15.05 -16.25
CA SER A 151 13.90 16.38 -16.74
C SER A 151 12.50 16.29 -17.33
N ASP A 152 11.61 17.15 -16.86
CA ASP A 152 10.17 17.06 -17.05
C ASP A 152 9.82 17.27 -18.54
N ALA A 153 9.95 16.21 -19.34
CA ALA A 153 9.72 16.22 -20.78
C ALA A 153 8.22 16.03 -21.09
N GLY A 154 7.41 16.97 -20.60
CA GLY A 154 6.13 17.32 -21.24
C GLY A 154 4.84 16.76 -20.64
N TYR A 155 4.85 16.11 -19.48
CA TYR A 155 3.63 15.66 -18.81
C TYR A 155 3.73 15.93 -17.31
N GLU A 156 2.63 16.37 -16.67
CA GLU A 156 2.51 16.61 -15.22
C GLU A 156 2.70 15.30 -14.43
N ASN A 157 3.93 14.80 -14.40
CA ASN A 157 4.34 13.59 -13.71
C ASN A 157 4.90 14.00 -12.34
N HIS A 158 4.50 13.29 -11.30
CA HIS A 158 5.02 13.50 -9.96
C HIS A 158 5.94 12.36 -9.58
N TYR A 159 7.20 12.68 -9.32
CA TYR A 159 8.20 11.75 -8.81
C TYR A 159 8.47 12.08 -7.34
N THR A 160 8.31 11.10 -6.45
CA THR A 160 8.70 11.25 -5.04
C THR A 160 9.74 10.20 -4.66
N PRO A 161 10.82 10.58 -3.97
CA PRO A 161 11.82 9.60 -3.52
C PRO A 161 11.17 8.52 -2.66
N PHE A 162 11.41 7.25 -2.99
CA PHE A 162 10.80 6.13 -2.29
C PHE A 162 11.84 5.27 -1.55
N ALA A 163 12.73 4.58 -2.28
CA ALA A 163 13.71 3.69 -1.68
C ALA A 163 14.95 3.53 -2.56
N GLY A 164 16.11 4.00 -2.09
CA GLY A 164 17.36 3.89 -2.83
C GLY A 164 17.26 4.54 -4.22
N PRO A 165 17.48 3.81 -5.33
CA PRO A 165 17.34 4.35 -6.68
C PRO A 165 15.89 4.44 -7.17
N TRP A 166 14.90 4.11 -6.32
CA TRP A 166 13.49 4.04 -6.70
C TRP A 166 12.71 5.26 -6.25
N TRP A 167 11.83 5.69 -7.15
CA TRP A 167 10.91 6.80 -6.98
C TRP A 167 9.48 6.30 -7.22
N ASP A 168 8.55 6.75 -6.38
CA ASP A 168 7.11 6.61 -6.64
C ASP A 168 6.76 7.58 -7.77
N TRP A 169 6.11 7.05 -8.81
CA TRP A 169 5.67 7.81 -9.98
C TRP A 169 4.15 7.86 -10.03
N ARG A 170 3.62 9.05 -10.29
CA ARG A 170 2.19 9.26 -10.54
C ARG A 170 1.98 10.11 -11.78
N GLY A 171 1.13 9.63 -12.67
CA GLY A 171 0.75 10.31 -13.89
C GLY A 171 -0.46 11.25 -13.70
N TRP A 172 -0.73 12.03 -14.75
CA TRP A 172 -1.72 13.13 -14.77
C TRP A 172 -3.14 12.83 -14.26
N SER A 173 -3.61 11.57 -14.32
CA SER A 173 -4.95 11.17 -13.86
C SER A 173 -5.01 10.59 -12.45
N SER A 174 -3.93 10.67 -11.66
CA SER A 174 -3.96 10.34 -10.22
C SER A 174 -4.58 11.50 -9.43
N TRP A 175 -5.92 11.55 -9.33
CA TRP A 175 -6.67 12.48 -8.48
C TRP A 175 -7.35 11.76 -7.31
#